data_AF-A0A085FHN7-F1
#
_entry.id   AF-A0A085FHN7-F1
#
_cell.length_a   1.000
_cell.length_b   1.000
_cell.length_c   1.000
_cell.angle_alpha   90.00
_cell.angle_beta   90.00
_cell.angle_gamma   90.00
#
_symmetry.space_group_name_H-M   'P 1'
#
loop_
_entity.id
_entity.type
_entity.pdbx_description
1 polymer ?
#
loop_
_entity_poly.entity_id
_entity_poly.type
_entity_poly.pdbx_seq_one_letter_code
_entity_poly.pdbx_strand_id
1 'polypeptide(L)'
;MSMTTPRRSPTWFATPALPHSLTMLVPPLGTVLRVATDIASIWTAFLFGWIVVEDRDMSSLVSFESLHSVLLVASCTILALIVSTGCGLYSRSYHISLSTKLRRIGCVNVTFFVAVGAVLLLTEQSSVLTFPLLVTTALGSMLLLSLARVVSFVLRSEDRALRLEARRASDIPDDHHPLDASDTNVLVIGGGGYIGSALVEKLLNQGFRVSVLDAMHFGDEALSRVWGHPNFTLIREDFRHIEALTRAVSGAGSVIHLGGLVGDPACAFDADLTVDVNVTATKVIGEIAKARGVRRFIFASSCSVYGANDDVVDEESSFNPQSLYARSKVASEAVLWGLSDHNFSVTCLRFATIYGISGRTRFDLVVNLLCAKAVRDGLITVFGADQWRPFVHVEDVAHAVTLALEAPAHLVAGECFNVGSDEQNYTLGEIAELINKQVPDAVITSDDTFVDKRNYRVSFAKIRSRLGFVPRWTIERGIAQVIGLVRSNQVGHYSLPTYSNALYLKEHGTKSFADFKITGWETELMNLHRIVRNEVN
;
A
#
# COMPACT_ATOMS: atom_id res chain seq x y z
N MET A 1 41.31 -37.73 -19.13
CA MET A 1 40.13 -37.90 -18.27
C MET A 1 39.51 -36.54 -18.00
N SER A 2 38.31 -36.34 -18.57
CA SER A 2 37.26 -35.36 -18.24
C SER A 2 37.60 -33.86 -18.10
N MET A 3 37.64 -33.16 -19.25
CA MET A 3 37.21 -31.75 -19.35
C MET A 3 35.70 -31.73 -19.64
N THR A 4 34.91 -31.05 -18.81
CA THR A 4 33.49 -30.79 -19.07
C THR A 4 33.27 -29.29 -19.24
N THR A 5 33.10 -28.87 -20.50
CA THR A 5 32.60 -27.56 -20.92
C THR A 5 31.08 -27.49 -20.70
N PRO A 6 30.52 -26.39 -20.18
CA PRO A 6 29.07 -26.21 -20.13
C PRO A 6 28.54 -25.78 -21.50
N ARG A 7 27.48 -26.48 -21.95
CA ARG A 7 26.72 -26.23 -23.17
C ARG A 7 26.08 -24.83 -23.12
N ARG A 8 26.35 -23.99 -24.13
CA ARG A 8 25.53 -22.81 -24.45
C ARG A 8 24.24 -23.28 -25.13
N SER A 9 23.09 -22.96 -24.55
CA SER A 9 21.79 -23.02 -25.22
C SER A 9 21.63 -21.84 -26.20
N PRO A 10 21.05 -22.03 -27.39
CA PRO A 10 20.91 -20.96 -28.38
C PRO A 10 19.68 -20.09 -28.07
N THR A 11 19.90 -18.81 -27.80
CA THR A 11 18.85 -17.79 -27.69
C THR A 11 18.40 -17.36 -29.09
N TRP A 12 17.43 -18.06 -29.66
CA TRP A 12 16.59 -17.53 -30.74
C TRP A 12 15.28 -17.04 -30.08
N PHE A 13 14.82 -15.84 -30.44
CA PHE A 13 13.78 -15.03 -29.77
C PHE A 13 14.26 -14.07 -28.66
N ALA A 14 15.27 -13.24 -28.96
CA ALA A 14 15.33 -11.91 -28.36
C ALA A 14 14.44 -10.96 -29.18
N THR A 15 13.23 -10.68 -28.72
CA THR A 15 12.47 -9.52 -29.20
C THR A 15 13.20 -8.26 -28.75
N PRO A 16 13.43 -7.27 -29.62
CA PRO A 16 14.10 -6.04 -29.22
C PRO A 16 13.24 -5.31 -28.18
N ALA A 17 13.83 -5.01 -27.02
CA ALA A 17 13.20 -4.25 -25.97
C ALA A 17 12.84 -2.84 -26.48
N LEU A 18 11.55 -2.51 -26.44
CA LEU A 18 11.06 -1.16 -26.72
C LEU A 18 11.63 -0.17 -25.68
N PRO A 19 12.03 1.05 -26.07
CA PRO A 19 12.54 2.06 -25.14
C PRO A 19 11.53 2.41 -24.03
N HIS A 20 12.04 2.69 -22.83
CA HIS A 20 11.27 2.91 -21.58
C HIS A 20 10.14 3.96 -21.66
N SER A 21 10.19 4.89 -22.62
CA SER A 21 9.13 5.88 -22.87
C SER A 21 7.88 5.27 -23.52
N LEU A 22 8.00 4.17 -24.26
CA LEU A 22 6.88 3.47 -24.90
C LEU A 22 6.25 2.41 -24.01
N THR A 23 6.97 1.91 -23.00
CA THR A 23 6.41 0.95 -22.03
C THR A 23 5.35 1.55 -21.10
N MET A 24 5.34 2.88 -20.91
CA MET A 24 4.25 3.57 -20.18
C MET A 24 2.94 3.69 -20.97
N LEU A 25 2.99 3.45 -22.29
CA LEU A 25 1.83 3.51 -23.18
C LEU A 25 1.13 2.16 -23.36
N VAL A 26 1.64 1.09 -22.75
CA VAL A 26 1.04 -0.24 -22.88
C VAL A 26 -0.10 -0.38 -21.87
N PRO A 27 -1.38 -0.36 -22.30
CA PRO A 27 -2.51 -0.53 -21.39
C PRO A 27 -2.46 -1.91 -20.73
N PRO A 28 -2.89 -2.05 -19.45
CA PRO A 28 -2.94 -3.36 -18.81
C PRO A 28 -3.92 -4.27 -19.57
N LEU A 29 -3.65 -5.59 -19.57
CA LEU A 29 -4.47 -6.59 -20.28
C LEU A 29 -5.97 -6.45 -19.98
N GLY A 30 -6.33 -6.16 -18.73
CA GLY A 30 -7.73 -5.93 -18.35
C GLY A 30 -8.36 -4.68 -18.96
N THR A 31 -7.57 -3.64 -19.29
CA THR A 31 -8.05 -2.47 -20.03
C THR A 31 -8.20 -2.80 -21.51
N VAL A 32 -7.26 -3.55 -22.10
CA VAL A 32 -7.36 -4.04 -23.48
C VAL A 32 -8.63 -4.89 -23.67
N LEU A 33 -8.87 -5.84 -22.77
CA LEU A 33 -10.06 -6.69 -22.81
C LEU A 33 -11.35 -5.89 -22.68
N ARG A 34 -11.41 -4.89 -21.78
CA ARG A 34 -12.58 -4.01 -21.64
C ARG A 34 -12.85 -3.18 -22.88
N VAL A 35 -11.81 -2.62 -23.49
CA VAL A 35 -11.93 -1.88 -24.76
C VAL A 35 -12.43 -2.81 -25.87
N ALA A 36 -11.89 -4.03 -25.96
CA ALA A 36 -12.35 -5.02 -26.93
C ALA A 36 -13.82 -5.42 -26.72
N THR A 37 -14.25 -5.64 -25.48
CA THR A 37 -15.65 -5.93 -25.14
C THR A 37 -16.58 -4.76 -25.50
N ASP A 38 -16.15 -3.53 -25.26
CA ASP A 38 -16.96 -2.35 -25.58
C ASP A 38 -17.07 -2.13 -27.10
N ILE A 39 -16.00 -2.35 -27.86
CA ILE A 39 -16.02 -2.36 -29.33
C ILE A 39 -17.00 -3.43 -29.82
N ALA A 40 -16.86 -4.66 -29.34
CA ALA A 40 -17.74 -5.76 -29.72
C ALA A 40 -19.21 -5.43 -29.43
N SER A 41 -19.51 -4.84 -28.26
CA SER A 41 -20.86 -4.45 -27.86
C SER A 41 -21.49 -3.44 -28.82
N ILE A 42 -20.73 -2.43 -29.26
CA ILE A 42 -21.20 -1.41 -30.20
C ILE A 42 -21.50 -2.04 -31.56
N TRP A 43 -20.59 -2.86 -32.08
CA TRP A 43 -20.76 -3.50 -33.39
C TRP A 43 -21.84 -4.58 -33.39
N THR A 44 -22.02 -5.32 -32.30
CA THR A 44 -23.13 -6.27 -32.15
C THR A 44 -24.47 -5.55 -32.18
N ALA A 45 -24.60 -4.39 -31.51
CA ALA A 45 -25.83 -3.59 -31.57
C ALA A 45 -26.11 -3.06 -32.97
N PHE A 46 -25.08 -2.59 -33.68
CA PHE A 46 -25.20 -2.14 -35.06
C PHE A 46 -25.63 -3.27 -36.01
N LEU A 47 -24.96 -4.42 -35.96
CA LEU A 47 -25.27 -5.58 -36.80
C LEU A 47 -26.68 -6.12 -36.52
N PHE A 48 -27.12 -6.07 -35.26
CA PHE A 48 -28.49 -6.42 -34.91
C PHE A 48 -29.50 -5.47 -35.57
N GLY A 49 -29.29 -4.16 -35.50
CA GLY A 49 -30.14 -3.19 -36.20
C GLY A 49 -30.13 -3.40 -37.72
N TRP A 50 -28.96 -3.65 -38.30
CA TRP A 50 -28.78 -3.87 -39.73
C TRP A 50 -29.56 -5.09 -40.24
N ILE A 51 -29.42 -6.23 -39.56
CA ILE A 51 -29.99 -7.50 -40.01
C ILE A 51 -31.47 -7.60 -39.62
N VAL A 52 -31.81 -7.22 -38.39
CA VAL A 52 -33.13 -7.53 -37.81
C VAL A 52 -34.12 -6.39 -38.02
N VAL A 53 -33.67 -5.13 -37.96
CA VAL A 53 -34.56 -3.97 -38.00
C VAL A 53 -34.69 -3.43 -39.42
N GLU A 54 -33.60 -3.43 -40.18
CA GLU A 54 -33.61 -3.00 -41.57
C GLU A 54 -33.73 -4.14 -42.58
N ASP A 55 -33.76 -5.41 -42.12
CA ASP A 55 -33.88 -6.61 -42.97
C ASP A 55 -32.82 -6.66 -44.08
N ARG A 56 -31.59 -6.22 -43.77
CA ARG A 56 -30.47 -6.18 -44.72
C ARG A 56 -29.56 -7.40 -44.57
N ASP A 57 -29.17 -7.96 -45.70
CA ASP A 57 -28.19 -9.06 -45.75
C ASP A 57 -26.79 -8.63 -45.30
N MET A 58 -26.04 -9.55 -44.70
CA MET A 58 -24.64 -9.33 -44.32
C MET A 58 -23.75 -8.98 -45.53
N SER A 59 -24.04 -9.53 -46.71
CA SER A 59 -23.28 -9.26 -47.94
C SER A 59 -23.35 -7.79 -48.35
N SER A 60 -24.43 -7.08 -47.97
CA SER A 60 -24.61 -5.66 -48.26
C SER A 60 -23.70 -4.74 -47.43
N LEU A 61 -23.05 -5.23 -46.36
CA LEU A 61 -22.10 -4.44 -45.57
C LEU A 61 -20.82 -4.07 -46.34
N VAL A 62 -20.45 -4.88 -47.34
CA VAL A 62 -19.25 -4.69 -48.15
C VAL A 62 -19.57 -3.97 -49.47
N SER A 63 -20.83 -3.57 -49.68
CA SER A 63 -21.22 -2.81 -50.86
C SER A 63 -20.67 -1.37 -50.79
N PHE A 64 -20.44 -0.76 -51.95
CA PHE A 64 -19.98 0.63 -52.05
C PHE A 64 -20.97 1.62 -51.42
N GLU A 65 -22.26 1.28 -51.42
CA GLU A 65 -23.34 2.10 -50.86
C GLU A 65 -23.34 2.09 -49.33
N SER A 66 -23.01 0.96 -48.71
CA SER A 66 -22.99 0.78 -47.24
C SER A 66 -21.66 1.15 -46.59
N LEU A 67 -20.60 1.33 -47.40
CA LEU A 67 -19.25 1.64 -46.90
C LEU A 67 -19.23 2.91 -46.03
N HIS A 68 -20.06 3.90 -46.38
CA HIS A 68 -20.19 5.13 -45.62
C HIS A 68 -20.81 4.91 -44.23
N SER A 69 -21.82 4.03 -44.10
CA SER A 69 -22.42 3.66 -42.81
C SER A 69 -21.40 3.00 -41.90
N VAL A 70 -20.62 2.05 -42.45
CA VAL A 70 -19.60 1.31 -41.71
C VAL A 70 -18.47 2.23 -41.24
N LEU A 71 -17.98 3.11 -42.12
CA LEU A 71 -16.95 4.09 -41.78
C LEU A 71 -17.43 5.11 -40.74
N LEU A 72 -18.69 5.53 -40.82
CA LEU A 72 -19.31 6.40 -39.82
C LEU A 72 -19.35 5.71 -38.47
N VAL A 73 -19.90 4.50 -38.37
CA VAL A 73 -19.97 3.73 -37.12
C VAL A 73 -18.58 3.44 -36.54
N ALA A 74 -17.58 3.17 -37.39
CA ALA A 74 -16.19 3.00 -36.96
C ALA A 74 -15.61 4.29 -36.35
N SER A 75 -15.77 5.43 -37.03
CA SER A 75 -15.28 6.74 -36.56
C SER A 75 -15.94 7.13 -35.24
N CYS A 76 -17.23 6.86 -35.15
CA CYS A 76 -18.05 7.05 -33.97
C CYS A 76 -17.62 6.18 -32.78
N THR A 77 -17.28 4.92 -33.05
CA THR A 77 -16.73 4.00 -32.04
C THR A 77 -15.42 4.52 -31.50
N ILE A 78 -14.51 5.00 -32.37
CA ILE A 78 -13.23 5.59 -31.96
C ILE A 78 -13.47 6.81 -31.05
N LEU A 79 -14.37 7.72 -31.45
CA LEU A 79 -14.70 8.89 -30.64
C LEU A 79 -15.30 8.51 -29.27
N ALA A 80 -16.21 7.54 -29.24
CA ALA A 80 -16.81 7.04 -28.00
C ALA A 80 -15.76 6.44 -27.06
N LEU A 81 -14.75 5.75 -27.59
CA LEU A 81 -13.63 5.22 -26.81
C LEU A 81 -12.74 6.33 -26.25
N ILE A 82 -12.45 7.38 -27.03
CA ILE A 82 -11.66 8.54 -26.57
C ILE A 82 -12.39 9.22 -25.40
N VAL A 83 -13.68 9.50 -25.56
CA VAL A 83 -14.51 10.13 -24.52
C VAL A 83 -14.61 9.21 -23.29
N SER A 84 -14.85 7.92 -23.49
CA SER A 84 -14.93 6.94 -22.40
C SER A 84 -13.61 6.82 -21.63
N THR A 85 -12.47 6.93 -22.32
CA THR A 85 -11.14 6.97 -21.71
C THR A 85 -10.93 8.25 -20.91
N GLY A 86 -11.24 9.41 -21.50
CA GLY A 86 -11.15 10.72 -20.82
C GLY A 86 -12.10 10.84 -19.62
N CYS A 87 -13.25 10.19 -19.66
CA CYS A 87 -14.17 10.06 -18.54
C CYS A 87 -13.79 8.94 -17.55
N GLY A 88 -12.62 8.30 -17.69
CA GLY A 88 -12.11 7.30 -16.76
C GLY A 88 -12.87 5.97 -16.75
N LEU A 89 -13.68 5.64 -17.75
CA LEU A 89 -14.46 4.38 -17.83
C LEU A 89 -13.56 3.13 -17.85
N TYR A 90 -12.33 3.29 -18.34
CA TYR A 90 -11.31 2.23 -18.40
C TYR A 90 -10.21 2.38 -17.36
N SER A 91 -10.25 3.45 -16.55
CA SER A 91 -9.32 3.63 -15.45
C SER A 91 -9.54 2.54 -14.41
N ARG A 92 -8.46 2.01 -13.84
CA ARG A 92 -8.52 0.98 -12.80
C ARG A 92 -8.95 1.54 -11.43
N SER A 93 -9.08 2.85 -11.30
CA SER A 93 -9.48 3.53 -10.08
C SER A 93 -10.81 2.99 -9.55
N TYR A 94 -10.76 2.45 -8.33
CA TYR A 94 -11.88 1.81 -7.64
C TYR A 94 -12.97 2.80 -7.17
N HIS A 95 -12.76 4.11 -7.39
CA HIS A 95 -13.65 5.17 -6.91
C HIS A 95 -14.89 5.44 -7.77
N ILE A 96 -15.01 4.82 -8.96
CA ILE A 96 -16.21 5.01 -9.78
C ILE A 96 -17.20 3.88 -9.44
N SER A 97 -18.21 4.23 -8.64
CA SER A 97 -19.34 3.35 -8.32
C SER A 97 -19.97 2.78 -9.60
N LEU A 98 -20.57 1.58 -9.53
CA LEU A 98 -21.26 0.97 -10.67
C LEU A 98 -22.30 1.95 -11.25
N SER A 99 -23.07 2.63 -10.39
CA SER A 99 -24.02 3.67 -10.78
C SER A 99 -23.38 4.80 -11.58
N THR A 100 -22.21 5.29 -11.15
CA THR A 100 -21.46 6.34 -11.87
C THR A 100 -20.96 5.85 -13.23
N LYS A 101 -20.52 4.59 -13.35
CA LYS A 101 -20.14 4.00 -14.65
C LYS A 101 -21.33 3.91 -15.59
N LEU A 102 -22.47 3.44 -15.10
CA LEU A 102 -23.70 3.33 -15.88
C LEU A 102 -24.20 4.71 -16.36
N ARG A 103 -24.17 5.72 -15.48
CA ARG A 103 -24.53 7.11 -15.85
C ARG A 103 -23.61 7.67 -16.94
N ARG A 104 -22.30 7.40 -16.86
CA ARG A 104 -21.34 7.83 -17.89
C ARG A 104 -21.58 7.12 -19.22
N ILE A 105 -21.83 5.81 -19.22
CA ILE A 105 -22.20 5.05 -20.43
C ILE A 105 -23.47 5.63 -21.07
N GLY A 106 -24.50 5.92 -20.27
CA GLY A 106 -25.72 6.56 -20.75
C GLY A 106 -25.46 7.94 -21.37
N CYS A 107 -24.69 8.79 -20.68
CA CYS A 107 -24.35 10.13 -21.18
C CYS A 107 -23.61 10.08 -22.53
N VAL A 108 -22.58 9.23 -22.65
CA VAL A 108 -21.80 9.10 -23.88
C VAL A 108 -22.68 8.62 -25.04
N ASN A 109 -23.55 7.63 -24.83
CA ASN A 109 -24.45 7.12 -25.87
C ASN A 109 -25.53 8.15 -26.27
N VAL A 110 -26.08 8.92 -25.32
CA VAL A 110 -27.07 9.96 -25.62
C VAL A 110 -26.43 11.13 -26.39
N THR A 111 -25.29 11.62 -25.93
CA THR A 111 -24.55 12.69 -26.64
C THR A 111 -24.20 12.24 -28.06
N PHE A 112 -23.79 10.97 -28.21
CA PHE A 112 -23.50 10.38 -29.49
C PHE A 112 -24.73 10.31 -30.42
N PHE A 113 -25.87 9.80 -29.93
CA PHE A 113 -27.12 9.73 -30.68
C PHE A 113 -27.57 11.11 -31.17
N VAL A 114 -27.49 12.13 -30.31
CA VAL A 114 -27.85 13.51 -30.67
C VAL A 114 -26.91 14.08 -31.72
N ALA A 115 -25.59 13.85 -31.60
CA ALA A 115 -24.61 14.36 -32.54
C ALA A 115 -24.79 13.75 -33.95
N VAL A 116 -24.98 12.43 -34.05
CA VAL A 116 -25.19 11.76 -35.34
C VAL A 116 -26.55 12.14 -35.93
N GLY A 117 -27.60 12.22 -35.11
CA GLY A 117 -28.91 12.70 -35.55
C GLY A 117 -28.86 14.11 -36.13
N ALA A 118 -28.11 15.02 -35.50
CA ALA A 118 -27.89 16.38 -36.00
C ALA A 118 -27.14 16.40 -37.34
N VAL A 119 -26.10 15.57 -37.49
CA VAL A 119 -25.37 15.45 -38.77
C VAL A 119 -26.28 14.96 -39.88
N LEU A 120 -27.09 13.93 -39.63
CA LEU A 120 -28.03 13.39 -40.63
C LEU A 120 -29.10 14.40 -41.05
N LEU A 121 -29.56 15.25 -40.13
CA LEU A 121 -30.48 16.35 -40.45
C LEU A 121 -29.82 17.44 -41.29
N LEU A 122 -28.52 17.69 -41.11
CA LEU A 122 -27.78 18.73 -41.82
C LEU A 122 -27.28 18.31 -43.20
N THR A 123 -27.05 17.02 -43.44
CA THR A 123 -26.46 16.53 -44.69
C THR A 123 -27.48 16.05 -45.72
N GLU A 124 -28.78 16.03 -45.41
CA GLU A 124 -29.86 15.45 -46.24
C GLU A 124 -29.57 14.01 -46.75
N GLN A 125 -28.60 13.31 -46.16
CA GLN A 125 -28.23 11.94 -46.52
C GLN A 125 -29.12 10.94 -45.78
N SER A 126 -30.37 10.81 -46.23
CA SER A 126 -31.37 9.92 -45.63
C SER A 126 -31.26 8.45 -46.03
N SER A 127 -30.42 8.11 -47.03
CA SER A 127 -30.39 6.75 -47.62
C SER A 127 -29.45 5.75 -46.93
N VAL A 128 -28.51 6.22 -46.10
CA VAL A 128 -27.35 5.42 -45.68
C VAL A 128 -27.44 4.98 -44.20
N LEU A 129 -28.05 5.79 -43.33
CA LEU A 129 -28.25 5.47 -41.91
C LEU A 129 -29.69 5.83 -41.53
N THR A 130 -30.58 4.83 -41.41
CA THR A 130 -31.97 5.14 -41.07
C THR A 130 -32.10 5.45 -39.58
N PHE A 131 -33.13 6.24 -39.25
CA PHE A 131 -33.47 6.54 -37.85
C PHE A 131 -33.69 5.26 -37.00
N PRO A 132 -34.41 4.22 -37.48
CA PRO A 132 -34.50 2.92 -36.79
C PRO A 132 -33.15 2.27 -36.47
N LEU A 133 -32.21 2.28 -37.42
CA LEU A 133 -30.86 1.70 -37.22
C LEU A 133 -30.06 2.50 -36.20
N LEU A 134 -30.17 3.83 -36.20
CA LEU A 134 -29.51 4.69 -35.23
C LEU A 134 -30.04 4.45 -33.80
N VAL A 135 -31.37 4.38 -33.64
CA VAL A 135 -32.01 4.13 -32.35
C VAL A 135 -31.63 2.76 -31.80
N THR A 136 -31.66 1.73 -32.64
CA THR A 136 -31.36 0.35 -32.22
C THR A 136 -29.88 0.16 -31.89
N THR A 137 -28.98 0.80 -32.65
CA THR A 137 -27.55 0.82 -32.33
C THR A 137 -27.29 1.52 -31.00
N ALA A 138 -27.89 2.68 -30.74
CA ALA A 138 -27.68 3.45 -29.52
C ALA A 138 -28.26 2.76 -28.26
N LEU A 139 -29.48 2.22 -28.35
CA LEU A 139 -30.10 1.51 -27.22
C LEU A 139 -29.42 0.15 -26.99
N GLY A 140 -29.08 -0.56 -28.06
CA GLY A 140 -28.39 -1.85 -27.98
C GLY A 140 -26.98 -1.72 -27.41
N SER A 141 -26.21 -0.72 -27.84
CA SER A 141 -24.87 -0.46 -27.29
C SER A 141 -24.96 -0.07 -25.81
N MET A 142 -25.90 0.81 -25.44
CA MET A 142 -26.12 1.22 -24.06
C MET A 142 -26.45 0.01 -23.17
N LEU A 143 -27.32 -0.89 -23.64
CA LEU A 143 -27.69 -2.10 -22.92
C LEU A 143 -26.50 -3.04 -22.74
N LEU A 144 -25.81 -3.39 -23.83
CA LEU A 144 -24.69 -4.35 -23.82
C LEU A 144 -23.50 -3.82 -23.00
N LEU A 145 -23.16 -2.54 -23.13
CA LEU A 145 -22.11 -1.89 -22.33
C LEU A 145 -22.49 -1.87 -20.84
N SER A 146 -23.75 -1.58 -20.51
CA SER A 146 -24.24 -1.61 -19.13
C SER A 146 -24.19 -3.01 -18.53
N LEU A 147 -24.64 -4.02 -19.30
CA LEU A 147 -24.61 -5.42 -18.92
C LEU A 147 -23.19 -5.91 -18.65
N ALA A 148 -22.22 -5.56 -19.52
CA ALA A 148 -20.82 -5.92 -19.33
C ALA A 148 -20.25 -5.37 -18.00
N ARG A 149 -20.71 -4.18 -17.56
CA ARG A 149 -20.29 -3.61 -16.26
C ARG A 149 -20.97 -4.25 -15.07
N VAL A 150 -22.24 -4.64 -15.21
CA VAL A 150 -22.95 -5.40 -14.18
C VAL A 150 -22.31 -6.78 -14.02
N VAL A 151 -22.09 -7.52 -15.11
CA VAL A 151 -21.41 -8.84 -15.09
C VAL A 151 -20.01 -8.74 -14.49
N SER A 152 -19.22 -7.74 -14.91
CA SER A 152 -17.90 -7.52 -14.32
C SER A 152 -17.95 -7.16 -12.83
N PHE A 153 -19.02 -6.54 -12.35
CA PHE A 153 -19.22 -6.25 -10.92
C PHE A 153 -19.63 -7.51 -10.15
N VAL A 154 -20.57 -8.29 -10.69
CA VAL A 154 -21.07 -9.54 -10.09
C VAL A 154 -19.94 -10.56 -9.95
N LEU A 155 -19.17 -10.81 -11.01
CA LEU A 155 -18.04 -11.75 -10.96
C LEU A 155 -16.97 -11.34 -9.93
N ARG A 156 -16.77 -10.03 -9.71
CA ARG A 156 -15.87 -9.52 -8.65
C ARG A 156 -16.48 -9.68 -7.26
N SER A 157 -17.80 -9.55 -7.14
CA SER A 157 -18.50 -9.79 -5.88
C SER A 157 -18.51 -11.27 -5.49
N GLU A 158 -18.55 -12.17 -6.45
CA GLU A 158 -18.40 -13.62 -6.23
C GLU A 158 -16.96 -13.99 -5.84
N ASP A 159 -15.93 -13.43 -6.47
CA ASP A 159 -14.53 -13.63 -6.02
C ASP A 159 -14.34 -13.13 -4.57
N ARG A 160 -15.01 -12.05 -4.19
CA ARG A 160 -15.06 -11.56 -2.80
C ARG A 160 -15.78 -12.55 -1.87
N ALA A 161 -16.93 -13.09 -2.31
CA ALA A 161 -17.70 -14.07 -1.56
C ALA A 161 -16.93 -15.38 -1.38
N LEU A 162 -16.26 -15.88 -2.42
CA LEU A 162 -15.43 -17.09 -2.38
C LEU A 162 -14.19 -16.92 -1.50
N ARG A 163 -13.57 -15.74 -1.48
CA ARG A 163 -12.51 -15.43 -0.49
C ARG A 163 -13.06 -15.39 0.93
N LEU A 164 -14.26 -14.86 1.12
CA LEU A 164 -14.94 -14.85 2.42
C LEU A 164 -15.38 -16.26 2.85
N GLU A 165 -15.79 -17.12 1.92
CA GLU A 165 -16.15 -18.52 2.15
C GLU A 165 -14.92 -19.38 2.41
N ALA A 166 -13.82 -19.19 1.69
CA ALA A 166 -12.52 -19.81 2.00
C ALA A 166 -12.00 -19.39 3.38
N ARG A 167 -12.31 -18.16 3.84
CA ARG A 167 -12.04 -17.65 5.19
C ARG A 167 -13.02 -18.16 6.25
N ARG A 168 -14.26 -18.55 5.88
CA ARG A 168 -15.22 -19.20 6.77
C ARG A 168 -14.96 -20.69 6.89
N ALA A 169 -14.46 -21.34 5.84
CA ALA A 169 -14.06 -22.73 5.84
C ALA A 169 -12.79 -22.99 6.67
N SER A 170 -12.02 -21.96 7.01
CA SER A 170 -11.10 -21.98 8.14
C SER A 170 -11.89 -21.70 9.43
N ASP A 171 -12.62 -22.69 9.93
CA ASP A 171 -13.26 -22.65 11.25
C ASP A 171 -12.18 -22.49 12.33
N ILE A 172 -11.88 -21.25 12.71
CA ILE A 172 -11.28 -20.92 14.00
C ILE A 172 -12.47 -20.77 14.95
N PRO A 173 -12.61 -21.62 15.99
CA PRO A 173 -13.71 -21.52 16.93
C PRO A 173 -13.78 -20.11 17.52
N ASP A 174 -14.98 -19.54 17.49
CA ASP A 174 -15.33 -18.27 18.13
C ASP A 174 -15.49 -18.49 19.63
N ASP A 175 -14.37 -18.73 20.31
CA ASP A 175 -14.32 -18.59 21.76
C ASP A 175 -13.70 -17.24 22.09
N HIS A 176 -14.48 -16.40 22.77
CA HIS A 176 -13.98 -15.32 23.60
C HIS A 176 -13.16 -15.92 24.77
N HIS A 177 -12.05 -16.57 24.46
CA HIS A 177 -11.06 -16.92 25.47
C HIS A 177 -10.23 -15.67 25.76
N PRO A 178 -10.09 -15.26 27.04
CA PRO A 178 -9.00 -14.39 27.46
C PRO A 178 -7.69 -14.92 26.87
N LEU A 179 -6.75 -14.03 26.50
CA LEU A 179 -5.40 -14.45 26.07
C LEU A 179 -4.91 -15.58 26.99
N ASP A 180 -4.56 -16.75 26.43
CA ASP A 180 -4.04 -17.81 27.29
C ASP A 180 -2.78 -17.29 28.00
N ALA A 181 -2.44 -17.90 29.14
CA ALA A 181 -1.28 -17.50 29.91
C ALA A 181 0.03 -17.42 29.08
N SER A 182 0.16 -18.21 28.00
CA SER A 182 1.28 -18.12 27.06
C SER A 182 1.26 -16.88 26.17
N ASP A 183 0.09 -16.38 25.75
CA ASP A 183 -0.04 -15.17 24.91
C ASP A 183 0.31 -13.89 25.68
N THR A 184 0.29 -13.96 27.01
CA THR A 184 0.76 -12.86 27.88
C THR A 184 2.29 -12.71 27.89
N ASN A 185 3.03 -13.71 27.39
CA ASN A 185 4.47 -13.61 27.13
C ASN A 185 4.70 -13.10 25.71
N VAL A 186 5.16 -11.85 25.61
CA VAL A 186 5.32 -11.12 24.36
C VAL A 186 6.79 -10.88 24.09
N LEU A 187 7.27 -11.33 22.93
CA LEU A 187 8.56 -10.92 22.41
C LEU A 187 8.38 -9.68 21.51
N VAL A 188 9.03 -8.58 21.86
CA VAL A 188 9.11 -7.37 21.04
C VAL A 188 10.49 -7.29 20.40
N ILE A 189 10.55 -7.52 19.09
CA ILE A 189 11.79 -7.34 18.31
C ILE A 189 11.88 -5.86 17.90
N GLY A 190 13.01 -5.20 18.16
CA GLY A 190 13.15 -3.76 17.95
C GLY A 190 12.55 -2.90 19.07
N GLY A 191 12.49 -3.44 20.29
CA GLY A 191 11.90 -2.78 21.46
C GLY A 191 12.64 -1.52 21.92
N GLY A 192 13.95 -1.38 21.65
CA GLY A 192 14.71 -0.16 21.94
C GLY A 192 14.48 0.97 20.94
N GLY A 193 13.71 0.70 19.87
CA GLY A 193 13.44 1.65 18.81
C GLY A 193 12.38 2.70 19.13
N TYR A 194 12.05 3.49 18.10
CA TYR A 194 11.08 4.59 18.18
C TYR A 194 9.67 4.12 18.59
N ILE A 195 9.13 3.10 17.92
CA ILE A 195 7.81 2.52 18.25
C ILE A 195 7.93 1.60 19.46
N GLY A 196 9.01 0.79 19.51
CA GLY A 196 9.23 -0.20 20.54
C GLY A 196 9.23 0.38 21.95
N SER A 197 9.93 1.49 22.17
CA SER A 197 10.02 2.13 23.49
C SER A 197 8.67 2.62 24.01
N ALA A 198 7.78 3.13 23.13
CA ALA A 198 6.41 3.49 23.51
C ALA A 198 5.53 2.25 23.78
N LEU A 199 5.72 1.18 22.99
CA LEU A 199 4.94 -0.05 23.14
C LEU A 199 5.30 -0.85 24.41
N VAL A 200 6.59 -1.00 24.71
CA VAL A 200 7.07 -1.85 25.82
C VAL A 200 6.52 -1.36 27.16
N GLU A 201 6.64 -0.06 27.44
CA GLU A 201 6.09 0.54 28.67
C GLU A 201 4.58 0.29 28.77
N LYS A 202 3.86 0.45 27.64
CA LYS A 202 2.42 0.24 27.58
C LYS A 202 2.01 -1.20 27.87
N LEU A 203 2.69 -2.19 27.26
CA LEU A 203 2.41 -3.61 27.48
C LEU A 203 2.69 -4.02 28.93
N LEU A 204 3.80 -3.57 29.51
CA LEU A 204 4.14 -3.86 30.91
C LEU A 204 3.08 -3.30 31.87
N ASN A 205 2.62 -2.06 31.64
CA ASN A 205 1.55 -1.44 32.43
C ASN A 205 0.20 -2.17 32.32
N GLN A 206 -0.01 -2.95 31.26
CA GLN A 206 -1.18 -3.80 31.07
C GLN A 206 -1.00 -5.22 31.62
N GLY A 207 0.14 -5.50 32.28
CA GLY A 207 0.40 -6.77 32.95
C GLY A 207 1.06 -7.84 32.07
N PHE A 208 1.41 -7.52 30.82
CA PHE A 208 2.15 -8.45 29.96
C PHE A 208 3.56 -8.71 30.50
N ARG A 209 4.09 -9.89 30.17
CA ARG A 209 5.51 -10.24 30.32
C ARG A 209 6.20 -9.96 29.00
N VAL A 210 7.11 -8.98 29.01
CA VAL A 210 7.71 -8.45 27.78
C VAL A 210 9.19 -8.76 27.75
N SER A 211 9.58 -9.55 26.76
CA SER A 211 10.97 -9.74 26.36
C SER A 211 11.28 -8.83 25.18
N VAL A 212 12.38 -8.10 25.22
CA VAL A 212 12.87 -7.29 24.10
C VAL A 212 14.09 -7.95 23.47
N LEU A 213 14.07 -8.15 22.16
CA LEU A 213 15.26 -8.51 21.37
C LEU A 213 15.67 -7.31 20.52
N ASP A 214 16.82 -6.71 20.83
CA ASP A 214 17.32 -5.52 20.15
C ASP A 214 18.84 -5.39 20.33
N ALA A 215 19.56 -5.06 19.25
CA ALA A 215 21.01 -4.88 19.27
C ALA A 215 21.46 -3.58 19.96
N MET A 216 20.52 -2.67 20.27
CA MET A 216 20.76 -1.36 20.88
C MET A 216 21.70 -0.49 20.06
N HIS A 217 21.58 -0.53 18.72
CA HIS A 217 22.37 0.35 17.84
C HIS A 217 22.20 1.83 18.19
N PHE A 218 21.04 2.23 18.71
CA PHE A 218 20.76 3.63 19.07
C PHE A 218 20.84 3.92 20.58
N GLY A 219 21.50 3.05 21.35
CA GLY A 219 21.54 3.12 22.81
C GLY A 219 20.37 2.37 23.46
N ASP A 220 20.41 2.29 24.79
CA ASP A 220 19.42 1.59 25.62
C ASP A 220 18.61 2.56 26.52
N GLU A 221 18.91 3.85 26.48
CA GLU A 221 18.28 4.89 27.30
C GLU A 221 16.76 4.96 27.05
N ALA A 222 16.32 4.61 25.83
CA ALA A 222 14.93 4.55 25.44
C ALA A 222 14.09 3.57 26.29
N LEU A 223 14.74 2.59 26.94
CA LEU A 223 14.11 1.60 27.82
C LEU A 223 14.43 1.83 29.31
N SER A 224 15.12 2.93 29.65
CA SER A 224 15.53 3.22 31.04
C SER A 224 14.38 3.21 32.05
N ARG A 225 13.18 3.62 31.62
CA ARG A 225 11.97 3.65 32.47
C ARG A 225 11.47 2.26 32.90
N VAL A 226 11.87 1.20 32.19
CA VAL A 226 11.34 -0.16 32.40
C VAL A 226 12.38 -1.16 32.93
N TRP A 227 13.65 -0.78 33.09
CA TRP A 227 14.72 -1.69 33.54
C TRP A 227 14.45 -2.41 34.86
N GLY A 228 13.70 -1.79 35.78
CA GLY A 228 13.35 -2.37 37.08
C GLY A 228 12.02 -3.13 37.10
N HIS A 229 11.31 -3.22 35.98
CA HIS A 229 9.98 -3.82 35.96
C HIS A 229 10.08 -5.36 36.06
N PRO A 230 9.35 -6.02 36.99
CA PRO A 230 9.52 -7.46 37.26
C PRO A 230 9.15 -8.37 36.08
N ASN A 231 8.31 -7.86 35.17
CA ASN A 231 7.87 -8.57 33.96
C ASN A 231 8.67 -8.18 32.70
N PHE A 232 9.76 -7.42 32.84
CA PHE A 232 10.59 -6.98 31.71
C PHE A 232 11.86 -7.82 31.61
N THR A 233 12.23 -8.21 30.39
CA THR A 233 13.49 -8.88 30.10
C THR A 233 14.12 -8.27 28.85
N LEU A 234 15.40 -7.93 28.92
CA LEU A 234 16.16 -7.44 27.77
C LEU A 234 17.14 -8.51 27.27
N ILE A 235 17.08 -8.79 25.96
CA ILE A 235 17.98 -9.66 25.22
C ILE A 235 18.73 -8.75 24.23
N ARG A 236 19.92 -8.29 24.63
CA ARG A 236 20.74 -7.38 23.84
C ARG A 236 21.55 -8.13 22.78
N GLU A 237 20.90 -8.45 21.67
CA GLU A 237 21.47 -9.24 20.56
C GLU A 237 20.87 -8.79 19.23
N ASP A 238 21.55 -9.10 18.13
CA ASP A 238 21.00 -8.92 16.79
C ASP A 238 20.01 -10.05 16.46
N PHE A 239 18.82 -9.69 15.98
CA PHE A 239 17.79 -10.67 15.62
C PHE A 239 18.14 -11.51 14.38
N ARG A 240 19.18 -11.16 13.63
CA ARG A 240 19.71 -11.96 12.53
C ARG A 240 20.55 -13.13 13.02
N HIS A 241 21.02 -13.09 14.26
CA HIS A 241 21.71 -14.22 14.88
C HIS A 241 20.69 -15.30 15.27
N ILE A 242 20.67 -16.39 14.51
CA ILE A 242 19.69 -17.50 14.65
C ILE A 242 19.64 -18.04 16.09
N GLU A 243 20.80 -18.17 16.76
CA GLU A 243 20.85 -18.67 18.14
C GLU A 243 20.18 -17.71 19.13
N ALA A 244 20.46 -16.41 19.02
CA ALA A 244 19.86 -15.38 19.87
C ALA A 244 18.35 -15.29 19.64
N LEU A 245 17.93 -15.27 18.37
CA LEU A 245 16.53 -15.26 17.98
C LEU A 245 15.79 -16.51 18.49
N THR A 246 16.39 -17.69 18.36
CA THR A 246 15.80 -18.95 18.85
C THR A 246 15.62 -18.94 20.38
N ARG A 247 16.59 -18.41 21.13
CA ARG A 247 16.46 -18.22 22.59
C ARG A 247 15.35 -17.22 22.92
N ALA A 248 15.31 -16.09 22.22
CA ALA A 248 14.34 -15.02 22.48
C ALA A 248 12.89 -15.42 22.21
N VAL A 249 12.65 -16.23 21.18
CA VAL A 249 11.33 -16.75 20.82
C VAL A 249 10.85 -17.84 21.78
N SER A 250 11.77 -18.50 22.50
CA SER A 250 11.42 -19.61 23.39
C SER A 250 10.50 -19.16 24.52
N GLY A 251 9.29 -19.72 24.57
CA GLY A 251 8.29 -19.42 25.61
C GLY A 251 7.41 -18.19 25.33
N ALA A 252 7.59 -17.50 24.20
CA ALA A 252 6.70 -16.45 23.74
C ALA A 252 5.44 -17.05 23.10
N GLY A 253 4.25 -16.60 23.53
CA GLY A 253 2.99 -16.90 22.82
C GLY A 253 2.74 -15.93 21.67
N SER A 254 3.28 -14.71 21.78
CA SER A 254 3.13 -13.65 20.79
C SER A 254 4.47 -13.02 20.43
N VAL A 255 4.66 -12.70 19.15
CA VAL A 255 5.80 -11.93 18.64
C VAL A 255 5.30 -10.65 17.98
N ILE A 256 5.90 -9.52 18.35
CA ILE A 256 5.69 -8.22 17.73
C ILE A 256 7.00 -7.82 17.07
N HIS A 257 7.02 -7.88 15.74
CA HIS A 257 8.20 -7.57 14.95
C HIS A 257 8.17 -6.11 14.49
N LEU A 258 8.86 -5.25 15.24
CA LEU A 258 9.11 -3.85 14.91
C LEU A 258 10.52 -3.62 14.35
N GLY A 259 11.38 -4.64 14.40
CA GLY A 259 12.76 -4.59 13.97
C GLY A 259 12.87 -4.34 12.46
N GLY A 260 13.77 -3.45 12.08
CA GLY A 260 14.03 -3.17 10.67
C GLY A 260 14.80 -1.87 10.47
N LEU A 261 15.44 -1.76 9.31
CA LEU A 261 15.98 -0.50 8.82
C LEU A 261 14.84 0.32 8.21
N VAL A 262 14.62 1.53 8.75
CA VAL A 262 13.45 2.35 8.43
C VAL A 262 13.86 3.73 7.90
N GLY A 263 13.22 4.12 6.80
CA GLY A 263 13.37 5.42 6.16
C GLY A 263 14.09 5.30 4.82
N ASP A 264 13.55 5.95 3.77
CA ASP A 264 14.08 5.83 2.42
C ASP A 264 15.57 6.16 2.31
N PRO A 265 16.09 7.25 2.96
CA PRO A 265 17.52 7.55 2.91
C PRO A 265 18.40 6.53 3.64
N ALA A 266 17.89 5.90 4.71
CA ALA A 266 18.63 4.90 5.46
C ALA A 266 18.69 3.58 4.67
N CYS A 267 17.57 3.16 4.09
CA CYS A 267 17.51 1.96 3.26
C CYS A 267 18.27 2.09 1.93
N ALA A 268 18.26 3.28 1.33
CA ALA A 268 19.00 3.51 0.07
C ALA A 268 20.52 3.57 0.28
N PHE A 269 21.00 3.71 1.52
CA PHE A 269 22.43 3.76 1.83
C PHE A 269 23.14 2.43 1.51
N ASP A 270 22.51 1.31 1.89
CA ASP A 270 22.99 -0.04 1.62
C ASP A 270 21.79 -0.95 1.34
N ALA A 271 21.65 -1.29 0.05
CA ALA A 271 20.51 -2.07 -0.43
C ALA A 271 20.56 -3.53 0.04
N ASP A 272 21.77 -4.10 0.11
CA ASP A 272 21.99 -5.47 0.53
C ASP A 272 21.66 -5.61 2.02
N LEU A 273 22.16 -4.69 2.83
CA LEU A 273 21.82 -4.62 4.25
C LEU A 273 20.31 -4.46 4.45
N THR A 274 19.64 -3.62 3.65
CA THR A 274 18.19 -3.43 3.74
C THR A 274 17.44 -4.72 3.46
N VAL A 275 17.83 -5.46 2.43
CA VAL A 275 17.19 -6.73 2.07
C VAL A 275 17.42 -7.77 3.17
N ASP A 276 18.64 -7.88 3.66
CA ASP A 276 19.00 -8.80 4.75
C ASP A 276 18.19 -8.51 6.03
N VAL A 277 18.20 -7.26 6.49
CA VAL A 277 17.53 -6.85 7.74
C VAL A 277 16.00 -6.86 7.61
N ASN A 278 15.45 -6.33 6.50
CA ASN A 278 14.00 -6.15 6.42
C ASN A 278 13.28 -7.38 5.85
N VAL A 279 13.90 -8.15 4.94
CA VAL A 279 13.23 -9.25 4.24
C VAL A 279 13.73 -10.61 4.73
N THR A 280 15.04 -10.88 4.62
CA THR A 280 15.62 -12.18 5.00
C THR A 280 15.39 -12.47 6.48
N ALA A 281 15.75 -11.52 7.35
CA ALA A 281 15.57 -11.68 8.79
C ALA A 281 14.09 -11.83 9.16
N THR A 282 13.18 -11.07 8.53
CA THR A 282 11.73 -11.19 8.78
C THR A 282 11.21 -12.58 8.44
N LYS A 283 11.69 -13.19 7.34
CA LYS A 283 11.37 -14.59 7.01
C LYS A 283 11.82 -15.54 8.11
N VAL A 284 13.09 -15.45 8.51
CA VAL A 284 13.70 -16.33 9.52
C VAL A 284 13.00 -16.18 10.86
N ILE A 285 12.69 -14.95 11.26
CA ILE A 285 11.89 -14.64 12.47
C ILE A 285 10.53 -15.33 12.39
N GLY A 286 9.80 -15.19 11.28
CA GLY A 286 8.51 -15.84 11.11
C GLY A 286 8.60 -17.38 11.15
N GLU A 287 9.58 -17.97 10.47
CA GLU A 287 9.81 -19.42 10.44
C GLU A 287 10.16 -19.98 11.82
N ILE A 288 11.04 -19.31 12.58
CA ILE A 288 11.43 -19.71 13.93
C ILE A 288 10.27 -19.51 14.91
N ALA A 289 9.54 -18.39 14.82
CA ALA A 289 8.35 -18.13 15.63
C ALA A 289 7.31 -19.25 15.45
N LYS A 290 6.97 -19.57 14.20
CA LYS A 290 6.07 -20.66 13.88
C LYS A 290 6.56 -22.01 14.39
N ALA A 291 7.83 -22.35 14.15
CA ALA A 291 8.41 -23.62 14.61
C ALA A 291 8.47 -23.77 16.13
N ARG A 292 8.47 -22.66 16.87
CA ARG A 292 8.49 -22.61 18.34
C ARG A 292 7.10 -22.50 18.97
N GLY A 293 6.04 -22.54 18.17
CA GLY A 293 4.67 -22.54 18.67
C GLY A 293 4.16 -21.16 19.09
N VAL A 294 4.76 -20.08 18.59
CA VAL A 294 4.14 -18.75 18.66
C VAL A 294 2.80 -18.83 17.96
N ARG A 295 1.76 -18.22 18.53
CA ARG A 295 0.41 -18.24 17.93
C ARG A 295 0.05 -16.94 17.25
N ARG A 296 0.53 -15.81 17.77
CA ARG A 296 0.25 -14.48 17.24
C ARG A 296 1.54 -13.81 16.79
N PHE A 297 1.56 -13.37 15.54
CA PHE A 297 2.68 -12.66 14.94
C PHE A 297 2.21 -11.33 14.37
N ILE A 298 2.59 -10.23 15.01
CA ILE A 298 2.24 -8.88 14.58
C ILE A 298 3.44 -8.25 13.88
N PHE A 299 3.26 -7.84 12.63
CA PHE A 299 4.31 -7.24 11.82
C PHE A 299 4.06 -5.75 11.59
N ALA A 300 5.08 -4.92 11.86
CA ALA A 300 5.09 -3.50 11.52
C ALA A 300 5.34 -3.30 10.01
N SER A 301 4.27 -3.08 9.26
CA SER A 301 4.32 -2.64 7.87
C SER A 301 4.15 -1.12 7.75
N SER A 302 3.88 -0.61 6.55
CA SER A 302 3.80 0.82 6.25
C SER A 302 2.77 1.13 5.18
N CYS A 303 2.07 2.26 5.27
CA CYS A 303 1.25 2.77 4.16
C CYS A 303 2.09 3.21 2.95
N SER A 304 3.42 3.34 3.07
CA SER A 304 4.30 3.63 1.92
C SER A 304 4.24 2.55 0.83
N VAL A 305 3.70 1.36 1.11
CA VAL A 305 3.45 0.30 0.12
C VAL A 305 2.49 0.74 -1.00
N TYR A 306 1.63 1.73 -0.72
CA TYR A 306 0.69 2.30 -1.70
C TYR A 306 1.33 3.32 -2.64
N GLY A 307 2.48 3.88 -2.27
CA GLY A 307 3.25 4.86 -3.05
C GLY A 307 2.43 6.01 -3.65
N ALA A 308 2.66 6.34 -4.92
CA ALA A 308 1.95 7.45 -5.58
C ALA A 308 0.55 7.01 -6.01
N ASN A 309 -0.47 7.68 -5.48
CA ASN A 309 -1.88 7.44 -5.80
C ASN A 309 -2.73 8.70 -5.51
N ASP A 310 -3.46 9.17 -6.52
CA ASP A 310 -4.35 10.33 -6.38
C ASP A 310 -5.63 10.00 -5.59
N ASP A 311 -5.98 8.73 -5.52
CA ASP A 311 -7.17 8.21 -4.86
C ASP A 311 -6.94 7.97 -3.35
N VAL A 312 -8.03 7.78 -2.59
CA VAL A 312 -7.96 7.33 -1.19
C VAL A 312 -7.81 5.80 -1.18
N VAL A 313 -6.66 5.30 -0.74
CA VAL A 313 -6.35 3.87 -0.73
C VAL A 313 -6.79 3.18 0.57
N ASP A 314 -7.07 1.90 0.47
CA ASP A 314 -7.44 1.00 1.59
C ASP A 314 -6.62 -0.30 1.54
N GLU A 315 -6.90 -1.26 2.43
CA GLU A 315 -6.16 -2.52 2.49
C GLU A 315 -6.33 -3.43 1.27
N GLU A 316 -7.37 -3.21 0.45
CA GLU A 316 -7.63 -3.95 -0.80
C GLU A 316 -6.97 -3.28 -2.03
N SER A 317 -6.47 -2.06 -1.87
CA SER A 317 -5.81 -1.30 -2.93
C SER A 317 -4.48 -1.91 -3.34
N SER A 318 -4.13 -1.79 -4.63
CA SER A 318 -2.87 -2.34 -5.17
C SER A 318 -1.63 -1.65 -4.60
N PHE A 319 -0.56 -2.42 -4.45
CA PHE A 319 0.75 -1.89 -4.12
C PHE A 319 1.34 -1.07 -5.27
N ASN A 320 1.97 0.05 -4.94
CA ASN A 320 2.75 0.86 -5.88
C ASN A 320 4.00 1.45 -5.20
N PRO A 321 4.86 0.64 -4.56
CA PRO A 321 5.94 1.14 -3.71
C PRO A 321 7.00 1.91 -4.53
N GLN A 322 7.37 3.10 -4.04
CA GLN A 322 8.28 4.03 -4.72
C GLN A 322 9.73 3.99 -4.20
N SER A 323 10.01 3.17 -3.19
CA SER A 323 11.33 3.09 -2.55
C SER A 323 11.73 1.66 -2.22
N LEU A 324 13.02 1.45 -1.94
CA LEU A 324 13.52 0.15 -1.48
C LEU A 324 12.88 -0.24 -0.14
N TYR A 325 12.70 0.73 0.77
CA TYR A 325 11.99 0.53 2.03
C TYR A 325 10.56 0.01 1.80
N ALA A 326 9.79 0.68 0.94
CA ALA A 326 8.42 0.27 0.64
C ALA A 326 8.36 -1.11 -0.02
N ARG A 327 9.27 -1.41 -0.96
CA ARG A 327 9.41 -2.76 -1.55
C ARG A 327 9.72 -3.82 -0.49
N SER A 328 10.60 -3.52 0.46
CA SER A 328 10.98 -4.47 1.52
C SER A 328 9.80 -4.82 2.42
N LYS A 329 8.91 -3.85 2.70
CA LYS A 329 7.68 -4.10 3.46
C LYS A 329 6.70 -4.98 2.68
N VAL A 330 6.48 -4.71 1.38
CA VAL A 330 5.64 -5.59 0.53
C VAL A 330 6.18 -7.02 0.50
N ALA A 331 7.49 -7.20 0.30
CA ALA A 331 8.11 -8.53 0.30
C ALA A 331 7.99 -9.24 1.65
N SER A 332 8.15 -8.50 2.76
CA SER A 332 7.98 -9.03 4.11
C SER A 332 6.55 -9.48 4.38
N GLU A 333 5.55 -8.68 3.97
CA GLU A 333 4.15 -9.08 4.09
C GLU A 333 3.90 -10.38 3.30
N ALA A 334 4.38 -10.47 2.05
CA ALA A 334 4.24 -11.65 1.19
C ALA A 334 4.80 -12.93 1.84
N VAL A 335 6.02 -12.84 2.39
CA VAL A 335 6.65 -13.98 3.06
C VAL A 335 5.86 -14.40 4.30
N LEU A 336 5.47 -13.45 5.15
CA LEU A 336 4.75 -13.75 6.39
C LEU A 336 3.36 -14.33 6.12
N TRP A 337 2.63 -13.84 5.12
CA TRP A 337 1.35 -14.43 4.72
C TRP A 337 1.50 -15.89 4.27
N GLY A 338 2.59 -16.23 3.58
CA GLY A 338 2.90 -17.61 3.22
C GLY A 338 3.14 -18.53 4.42
N LEU A 339 3.45 -17.97 5.59
CA LEU A 339 3.62 -18.73 6.83
C LEU A 339 2.33 -18.84 7.66
N SER A 340 1.34 -17.98 7.42
CA SER A 340 0.13 -17.92 8.24
C SER A 340 -0.73 -19.17 8.07
N ASP A 341 -1.19 -19.73 9.19
CA ASP A 341 -2.16 -20.82 9.22
C ASP A 341 -3.02 -20.77 10.50
N HIS A 342 -3.77 -21.83 10.79
CA HIS A 342 -4.66 -21.92 11.96
C HIS A 342 -3.92 -21.89 13.32
N ASN A 343 -2.64 -22.27 13.37
CA ASN A 343 -1.82 -22.27 14.59
C ASN A 343 -0.85 -21.10 14.64
N PHE A 344 -0.58 -20.43 13.52
CA PHE A 344 0.30 -19.28 13.40
C PHE A 344 -0.42 -18.14 12.69
N SER A 345 -1.04 -17.26 13.48
CA SER A 345 -1.80 -16.11 13.01
C SER A 345 -0.87 -14.92 12.75
N VAL A 346 -0.81 -14.47 11.50
CA VAL A 346 -0.08 -13.25 11.12
C VAL A 346 -1.04 -12.07 10.99
N THR A 347 -0.68 -10.95 11.59
CA THR A 347 -1.37 -9.66 11.45
C THR A 347 -0.38 -8.60 10.99
N CYS A 348 -0.65 -7.96 9.85
CA CYS A 348 0.17 -6.87 9.32
C CYS A 348 -0.45 -5.52 9.68
N LEU A 349 0.33 -4.61 10.26
CA LEU A 349 -0.12 -3.26 10.59
C LEU A 349 0.60 -2.25 9.70
N ARG A 350 -0.10 -1.66 8.73
CA ARG A 350 0.41 -0.64 7.82
C ARG A 350 0.33 0.72 8.49
N PHE A 351 1.43 1.16 9.08
CA PHE A 351 1.47 2.44 9.77
C PHE A 351 1.44 3.62 8.79
N ALA A 352 0.61 4.62 9.08
CA ALA A 352 0.70 5.93 8.48
C ALA A 352 2.03 6.63 8.84
N THR A 353 2.26 7.84 8.33
CA THR A 353 3.50 8.60 8.61
C THR A 353 3.56 8.95 10.09
N ILE A 354 4.48 8.32 10.81
CA ILE A 354 4.52 8.43 12.27
C ILE A 354 5.16 9.76 12.69
N TYR A 355 4.61 10.40 13.73
CA TYR A 355 5.14 11.59 14.38
C TYR A 355 5.06 11.49 15.91
N GLY A 356 5.55 12.51 16.60
CA GLY A 356 5.50 12.62 18.06
C GLY A 356 6.82 12.26 18.75
N ILE A 357 6.78 12.11 20.07
CA ILE A 357 7.94 11.78 20.89
C ILE A 357 7.75 10.42 21.55
N SER A 358 8.82 9.62 21.58
CA SER A 358 8.92 8.37 22.34
C SER A 358 10.27 8.28 23.07
N GLY A 359 10.54 7.16 23.75
CA GLY A 359 11.78 6.95 24.51
C GLY A 359 13.04 7.16 23.66
N ARG A 360 13.00 6.76 22.38
CA ARG A 360 13.99 7.17 21.38
C ARG A 360 13.40 8.27 20.50
N THR A 361 13.82 9.52 20.65
CA THR A 361 13.36 10.60 19.76
C THR A 361 13.95 10.45 18.35
N ARG A 362 13.16 10.80 17.33
CA ARG A 362 13.58 10.83 15.94
C ARG A 362 13.23 12.17 15.30
N PHE A 363 14.23 12.87 14.80
CA PHE A 363 14.07 14.12 14.05
C PHE A 363 14.26 13.93 12.54
N ASP A 364 14.36 12.69 12.06
CA ASP A 364 14.32 12.34 10.64
C ASP A 364 12.89 12.04 10.14
N LEU A 365 11.87 12.24 10.98
CA LEU A 365 10.45 12.14 10.64
C LEU A 365 9.90 13.53 10.30
N VAL A 366 9.09 13.66 9.25
CA VAL A 366 8.75 14.97 8.66
C VAL A 366 8.17 15.98 9.65
N VAL A 367 7.14 15.61 10.43
CA VAL A 367 6.53 16.52 11.43
C VAL A 367 7.57 16.91 12.48
N ASN A 368 8.32 15.94 12.99
CA ASN A 368 9.31 16.17 14.04
C ASN A 368 10.46 17.07 13.56
N LEU A 369 10.95 16.82 12.35
CA LEU A 369 12.00 17.59 11.69
C LEU A 369 11.56 19.04 11.49
N LEU A 370 10.37 19.25 10.91
CA LEU A 370 9.86 20.58 10.63
C LEU A 370 9.62 21.36 11.93
N CYS A 371 9.13 20.73 12.99
CA CYS A 371 9.01 21.35 14.32
C CYS A 371 10.38 21.75 14.87
N ALA A 372 11.38 20.88 14.76
CA ALA A 372 12.72 21.16 15.26
C ALA A 372 13.40 22.31 14.50
N LYS A 373 13.30 22.31 13.16
CA LYS A 373 13.81 23.41 12.32
C LYS A 373 13.09 24.73 12.58
N ALA A 374 11.77 24.70 12.76
CA ALA A 374 11.01 25.90 13.10
C ALA A 374 11.53 26.55 14.39
N VAL A 375 11.77 25.73 15.42
CA VAL A 375 12.22 26.23 16.73
C VAL A 375 13.70 26.60 16.75
N ARG A 376 14.58 25.84 16.08
CA ARG A 376 16.04 26.03 16.14
C ARG A 376 16.57 27.01 15.11
N ASP A 377 16.01 26.97 13.91
CA ASP A 377 16.53 27.70 12.75
C ASP A 377 15.62 28.86 12.33
N GLY A 378 14.39 28.92 12.86
CA GLY A 378 13.38 29.86 12.39
C GLY A 378 12.92 29.57 10.96
N LEU A 379 13.02 28.31 10.50
CA LEU A 379 12.72 27.92 9.13
C LEU A 379 11.88 26.64 9.07
N ILE A 380 10.90 26.61 8.16
CA ILE A 380 10.09 25.45 7.84
C ILE A 380 10.28 25.14 6.35
N THR A 381 11.21 24.22 6.03
CA THR A 381 11.52 23.85 4.64
C THR A 381 10.68 22.67 4.19
N VAL A 382 9.73 22.91 3.28
CA VAL A 382 8.78 21.90 2.78
C VAL A 382 9.18 21.49 1.37
N PHE A 383 9.36 20.19 1.15
CA PHE A 383 9.59 19.61 -0.18
C PHE A 383 8.28 18.96 -0.65
N GLY A 384 7.72 19.42 -1.77
CA GLY A 384 6.43 18.93 -2.29
C GLY A 384 5.25 19.28 -1.38
N ALA A 385 4.97 20.58 -1.23
CA ALA A 385 3.94 21.08 -0.30
C ALA A 385 2.53 20.54 -0.59
N ASP A 386 2.23 20.20 -1.84
CA ASP A 386 0.96 19.64 -2.32
C ASP A 386 0.82 18.13 -2.09
N GLN A 387 1.88 17.45 -1.64
CA GLN A 387 1.87 16.00 -1.46
C GLN A 387 1.10 15.57 -0.22
N TRP A 388 0.14 14.67 -0.42
CA TRP A 388 -0.66 14.06 0.63
C TRP A 388 0.11 12.97 1.37
N ARG A 389 -0.03 12.96 2.69
CA ARG A 389 0.40 11.88 3.57
C ARG A 389 -0.66 11.65 4.66
N PRO A 390 -0.94 10.39 5.02
CA PRO A 390 -1.60 10.11 6.28
C PRO A 390 -0.60 10.24 7.43
N PHE A 391 -1.07 10.67 8.60
CA PHE A 391 -0.26 10.80 9.81
C PHE A 391 -0.86 10.05 11.00
N VAL A 392 0.01 9.57 11.89
CA VAL A 392 -0.39 8.92 13.15
C VAL A 392 0.65 9.16 14.24
N HIS A 393 0.22 9.43 15.47
CA HIS A 393 1.13 9.63 16.58
C HIS A 393 1.72 8.30 17.07
N VAL A 394 2.99 8.29 17.53
CA VAL A 394 3.68 7.05 17.98
C VAL A 394 2.96 6.33 19.12
N GLU A 395 2.35 7.06 20.06
CA GLU A 395 1.52 6.48 21.14
C GLU A 395 0.26 5.80 20.59
N ASP A 396 -0.34 6.36 19.54
CA ASP A 396 -1.51 5.75 18.89
C ASP A 396 -1.11 4.50 18.09
N VAL A 397 0.10 4.47 17.53
CA VAL A 397 0.67 3.24 16.94
C VAL A 397 0.86 2.16 18.01
N ALA A 398 1.46 2.50 19.16
CA ALA A 398 1.61 1.57 20.27
C ALA A 398 0.25 1.05 20.74
N HIS A 399 -0.76 1.92 20.85
CA HIS A 399 -2.13 1.54 21.17
C HIS A 399 -2.75 0.60 20.12
N ALA A 400 -2.59 0.86 18.82
CA ALA A 400 -3.08 -0.02 17.77
C ALA A 400 -2.44 -1.41 17.80
N VAL A 401 -1.14 -1.47 18.07
CA VAL A 401 -0.41 -2.75 18.24
C VAL A 401 -0.96 -3.52 19.44
N THR A 402 -1.18 -2.85 20.58
CA THR A 402 -1.84 -3.46 21.74
C THR A 402 -3.23 -4.01 21.38
N LEU A 403 -4.07 -3.23 20.69
CA LEU A 403 -5.42 -3.68 20.32
C LEU A 403 -5.38 -4.91 19.41
N ALA A 404 -4.47 -4.93 18.43
CA ALA A 404 -4.29 -6.10 17.57
C ALA A 404 -3.81 -7.33 18.36
N LEU A 405 -2.97 -7.13 19.38
CA LEU A 405 -2.50 -8.19 20.26
C LEU A 405 -3.60 -8.76 21.15
N GLU A 406 -4.46 -7.90 21.69
CA GLU A 406 -5.55 -8.28 22.62
C GLU A 406 -6.81 -8.79 21.90
N ALA A 407 -6.99 -8.43 20.63
CA ALA A 407 -8.19 -8.76 19.87
C ALA A 407 -8.41 -10.29 19.74
N PRO A 408 -9.68 -10.74 19.66
CA PRO A 408 -10.00 -12.11 19.29
C PRO A 408 -9.30 -12.53 17.99
N ALA A 409 -8.77 -13.75 17.96
CA ALA A 409 -7.95 -14.24 16.84
C ALA A 409 -8.68 -14.15 15.50
N HIS A 410 -9.99 -14.45 15.45
CA HIS A 410 -10.80 -14.40 14.24
C HIS A 410 -10.93 -12.99 13.63
N LEU A 411 -10.65 -11.92 14.40
CA LEU A 411 -10.67 -10.55 13.89
C LEU A 411 -9.35 -10.12 13.25
N VAL A 412 -8.23 -10.74 13.63
CA VAL A 412 -6.87 -10.28 13.27
C VAL A 412 -6.06 -11.31 12.47
N ALA A 413 -6.45 -12.58 12.49
CA ALA A 413 -5.72 -13.65 11.82
C ALA A 413 -5.76 -13.53 10.30
N GLY A 414 -4.58 -13.49 9.68
CA GLY A 414 -4.42 -13.30 8.24
C GLY A 414 -4.84 -11.91 7.75
N GLU A 415 -5.07 -10.96 8.66
CA GLU A 415 -5.55 -9.64 8.32
C GLU A 415 -4.40 -8.63 8.21
N CYS A 416 -4.69 -7.58 7.45
CA CYS A 416 -3.88 -6.37 7.40
C CYS A 416 -4.75 -5.17 7.77
N PHE A 417 -4.18 -4.21 8.50
CA PHE A 417 -4.87 -2.98 8.92
C PHE A 417 -4.01 -1.76 8.65
N ASN A 418 -4.58 -0.75 7.98
CA ASN A 418 -4.04 0.59 7.98
C ASN A 418 -4.22 1.20 9.37
N VAL A 419 -3.17 1.81 9.90
CA VAL A 419 -3.16 2.39 11.26
C VAL A 419 -2.98 3.90 11.17
N GLY A 420 -4.00 4.64 11.58
CA GLY A 420 -4.08 6.10 11.49
C GLY A 420 -5.51 6.59 11.60
N SER A 421 -5.77 7.79 11.08
CA SER A 421 -7.08 8.45 11.11
C SER A 421 -7.44 9.00 9.75
N ASP A 422 -8.71 8.89 9.35
CA ASP A 422 -9.21 9.50 8.11
C ASP A 422 -9.04 11.03 8.17
N GLU A 423 -9.17 11.59 9.38
CA GLU A 423 -9.01 13.01 9.74
C GLU A 423 -7.55 13.48 9.78
N GLN A 424 -6.57 12.58 9.63
CA GLN A 424 -5.14 12.90 9.65
C GLN A 424 -4.47 12.65 8.30
N ASN A 425 -5.23 12.74 7.21
CA ASN A 425 -4.69 12.93 5.87
C ASN A 425 -4.42 14.42 5.65
N TYR A 426 -3.15 14.82 5.58
CA TYR A 426 -2.72 16.20 5.36
C TYR A 426 -1.72 16.28 4.21
N THR A 427 -1.70 17.41 3.54
CA THR A 427 -0.58 17.81 2.70
C THR A 427 0.61 18.28 3.55
N LEU A 428 1.82 18.20 3.00
CA LEU A 428 3.00 18.70 3.71
C LEU A 428 2.96 20.22 3.93
N GLY A 429 2.30 20.97 3.05
CA GLY A 429 2.04 22.40 3.20
C GLY A 429 1.11 22.70 4.39
N GLU A 430 0.01 21.96 4.54
CA GLU A 430 -0.89 22.11 5.69
C GLU A 430 -0.16 21.82 7.01
N ILE A 431 0.71 20.80 7.05
CA ILE A 431 1.55 20.52 8.22
C ILE A 431 2.46 21.73 8.55
N ALA A 432 3.08 22.33 7.54
CA ALA A 432 3.94 23.50 7.74
C ALA A 432 3.16 24.70 8.29
N GLU A 433 1.95 24.95 7.79
CA GLU A 433 1.07 26.00 8.32
C GLU A 433 0.65 25.72 9.78
N LEU A 434 0.33 24.47 10.13
CA LEU A 434 0.01 24.08 11.51
C LEU A 434 1.21 24.28 12.45
N ILE A 435 2.44 24.06 11.99
CA ILE A 435 3.65 24.33 12.75
C ILE A 435 3.89 25.84 12.88
N ASN A 436 3.77 26.61 11.80
CA ASN A 436 3.94 28.06 11.82
C ASN A 436 2.93 28.77 12.75
N LYS A 437 1.69 28.28 12.85
CA LYS A 437 0.71 28.79 13.85
C LYS A 437 1.22 28.69 15.29
N GLN A 438 2.11 27.74 15.60
CA GLN A 438 2.70 27.54 16.94
C GLN A 438 4.14 28.11 17.08
N VAL A 439 4.76 28.44 15.95
CA VAL A 439 6.06 29.14 15.87
C VAL A 439 5.96 30.27 14.83
N PRO A 440 5.27 31.39 15.15
CA PRO A 440 4.94 32.42 14.16
C PRO A 440 6.15 33.08 13.51
N ASP A 441 7.28 33.13 14.23
CA ASP A 441 8.53 33.73 13.75
C ASP A 441 9.26 32.86 12.71
N ALA A 442 8.84 31.60 12.52
CA ALA A 442 9.50 30.69 11.59
C ALA A 442 9.00 30.92 10.15
N VAL A 443 9.92 31.14 9.21
CA VAL A 443 9.59 31.38 7.79
C VAL A 443 9.36 30.05 7.06
N ILE A 444 8.22 29.92 6.38
CA ILE A 444 7.94 28.78 5.50
C ILE A 444 8.64 29.00 4.16
N THR A 445 9.44 28.01 3.74
CA THR A 445 10.09 27.98 2.43
C THR A 445 9.70 26.69 1.72
N SER A 446 9.17 26.78 0.51
CA SER A 446 8.91 25.62 -0.35
C SER A 446 10.05 25.40 -1.32
N ASP A 447 10.46 24.14 -1.48
CA ASP A 447 11.39 23.72 -2.53
C ASP A 447 10.70 22.65 -3.37
N ASP A 448 10.51 22.95 -4.65
CA ASP A 448 9.85 22.07 -5.62
C ASP A 448 10.82 21.04 -6.24
N THR A 449 12.07 20.99 -5.76
CA THR A 449 12.99 19.91 -6.16
C THR A 449 12.45 18.57 -5.69
N PHE A 450 11.92 17.81 -6.66
CA PHE A 450 11.19 16.56 -6.45
C PHE A 450 12.13 15.44 -5.98
N VAL A 451 12.19 15.20 -4.66
CA VAL A 451 12.99 14.09 -4.07
C VAL A 451 12.13 12.87 -3.73
N ASP A 452 10.92 13.07 -3.19
CA ASP A 452 9.98 12.00 -2.82
C ASP A 452 8.78 12.00 -3.78
N LYS A 453 8.49 10.85 -4.40
CA LYS A 453 7.38 10.70 -5.36
C LYS A 453 6.08 10.21 -4.73
N ARG A 454 6.09 9.88 -3.44
CA ARG A 454 4.88 9.44 -2.76
C ARG A 454 3.87 10.58 -2.73
N ASN A 455 2.60 10.24 -2.87
CA ASN A 455 1.47 11.15 -2.73
C ASN A 455 0.24 10.26 -2.57
N TYR A 456 -0.33 10.17 -1.37
CA TYR A 456 -1.45 9.26 -1.13
C TYR A 456 -2.24 9.64 0.11
N ARG A 457 -3.54 9.33 0.07
CA ARG A 457 -4.46 9.42 1.22
C ARG A 457 -4.94 8.03 1.57
N VAL A 458 -5.14 7.74 2.84
CA VAL A 458 -5.49 6.39 3.30
C VAL A 458 -6.80 6.39 4.05
N SER A 459 -7.61 5.36 3.81
CA SER A 459 -8.78 5.00 4.60
C SER A 459 -8.37 4.11 5.77
N PHE A 460 -8.88 4.46 6.96
CA PHE A 460 -8.66 3.75 8.22
C PHE A 460 -9.95 3.11 8.75
N ALA A 461 -10.97 3.01 7.90
CA ALA A 461 -12.29 2.48 8.28
C ALA A 461 -12.25 1.05 8.81
N LYS A 462 -11.35 0.21 8.28
CA LYS A 462 -11.24 -1.20 8.66
C LYS A 462 -10.78 -1.38 10.11
N ILE A 463 -9.69 -0.72 10.52
CA ILE A 463 -9.19 -0.86 11.89
C ILE A 463 -10.17 -0.27 12.91
N ARG A 464 -10.83 0.84 12.56
CA ARG A 464 -11.87 1.46 13.40
C ARG A 464 -13.06 0.53 13.59
N SER A 465 -13.58 -0.06 12.52
CA SER A 465 -14.78 -0.92 12.57
C SER A 465 -14.51 -2.30 13.16
N ARG A 466 -13.33 -2.89 12.90
CA ARG A 466 -13.01 -4.26 13.33
C ARG A 466 -12.38 -4.31 14.72
N LEU A 467 -11.52 -3.34 15.07
CA LEU A 467 -10.78 -3.34 16.35
C LEU A 467 -11.20 -2.20 17.28
N GLY A 468 -12.13 -1.33 16.87
CA GLY A 468 -12.54 -0.17 17.68
C GLY A 468 -11.44 0.88 17.83
N PHE A 469 -10.40 0.85 16.99
CA PHE A 469 -9.28 1.78 17.10
C PHE A 469 -9.73 3.22 16.79
N VAL A 470 -9.47 4.10 17.75
CA VAL A 470 -9.64 5.55 17.60
C VAL A 470 -8.36 6.22 18.13
N PRO A 471 -7.64 7.00 17.30
CA PRO A 471 -6.45 7.71 17.75
C PRO A 471 -6.83 8.80 18.78
N ARG A 472 -5.98 8.96 19.80
CA ARG A 472 -6.19 9.93 20.90
C ARG A 472 -5.43 11.24 20.66
N TRP A 473 -4.45 11.21 19.77
CA TRP A 473 -3.64 12.37 19.43
C TRP A 473 -4.14 13.02 18.14
N THR A 474 -4.15 14.36 18.15
CA THR A 474 -4.29 15.17 16.94
C THR A 474 -2.91 15.68 16.52
N ILE A 475 -2.78 16.06 15.25
CA ILE A 475 -1.54 16.60 14.70
C ILE A 475 -1.09 17.83 15.49
N GLU A 476 -2.00 18.74 15.81
CA GLU A 476 -1.70 19.98 16.54
C GLU A 476 -1.13 19.69 17.93
N ARG A 477 -1.69 18.70 18.63
CA ARG A 477 -1.20 18.28 19.96
C ARG A 477 0.18 17.65 19.87
N GLY A 478 0.45 16.83 18.84
CA GLY A 478 1.80 16.28 18.64
C GLY A 478 2.82 17.33 18.20
N ILE A 479 2.44 18.29 17.36
CA ILE A 479 3.29 19.44 17.02
C ILE A 479 3.66 20.20 18.31
N ALA A 480 2.68 20.49 19.17
CA ALA A 480 2.91 21.15 20.45
C ALA A 480 3.87 20.33 21.35
N GLN A 481 3.71 19.00 21.38
CA GLN A 481 4.59 18.09 22.12
C GLN A 481 6.04 18.19 21.64
N VAL A 482 6.27 18.11 20.33
CA VAL A 482 7.62 18.17 19.75
C VAL A 482 8.24 19.54 19.98
N ILE A 483 7.50 20.62 19.72
CA ILE A 483 7.97 22.01 19.96
C ILE A 483 8.36 22.18 21.43
N GLY A 484 7.53 21.69 22.36
CA GLY A 484 7.80 21.74 23.79
C GLY A 484 9.12 21.05 24.15
N LEU A 485 9.36 19.86 23.61
CA LEU A 485 10.62 19.14 23.83
C LEU A 485 11.82 19.93 23.30
N VAL A 486 11.75 20.45 22.07
CA VAL A 486 12.86 21.19 21.46
C VAL A 486 13.14 22.50 22.22
N ARG A 487 12.11 23.23 22.65
CA ARG A 487 12.25 24.45 23.46
C ARG A 487 12.82 24.18 24.85
N SER A 488 12.54 23.01 25.43
CA SER A 488 13.01 22.65 26.78
C SER A 488 14.53 22.38 26.86
N ASN A 489 15.23 22.27 25.71
CA ASN A 489 16.64 21.88 25.63
C ASN A 489 16.99 20.52 26.29
N GLN A 490 15.99 19.65 26.51
CA GLN A 490 16.22 18.29 27.00
C GLN A 490 16.80 17.35 25.93
N VAL A 491 16.76 17.78 24.67
CA VAL A 491 17.35 17.08 23.52
C VAL A 491 18.44 17.95 22.89
N GLY A 492 19.43 17.28 22.32
CA GLY A 492 20.50 17.92 21.56
C GLY A 492 20.01 18.51 20.23
N HIS A 493 20.95 18.95 19.40
CA HIS A 493 20.62 19.48 18.08
C HIS A 493 19.98 18.39 17.22
N TYR A 494 18.91 18.73 16.49
CA TYR A 494 18.10 17.75 15.75
C TYR A 494 18.89 17.04 14.62
N SER A 495 19.97 17.66 14.15
CA SER A 495 20.86 17.12 13.11
C SER A 495 21.87 16.09 13.63
N LEU A 496 21.89 15.81 14.94
CA LEU A 496 22.80 14.81 15.50
C LEU A 496 22.43 13.40 14.99
N PRO A 497 23.43 12.55 14.70
CA PRO A 497 23.19 11.19 14.20
C PRO A 497 22.29 10.32 15.08
N THR A 498 22.28 10.52 16.39
CA THR A 498 21.40 9.80 17.34
C THR A 498 19.90 9.92 16.97
N TYR A 499 19.48 11.04 16.38
CA TYR A 499 18.09 11.33 16.02
C TYR A 499 17.71 10.94 14.59
N SER A 500 18.63 10.37 13.81
CA SER A 500 18.40 10.01 12.41
C SER A 500 19.01 8.67 12.07
N ASN A 501 18.19 7.74 11.55
CA ASN A 501 18.67 6.43 11.13
C ASN A 501 19.73 6.54 10.01
N ALA A 502 19.51 7.46 9.06
CA ALA A 502 20.40 7.63 7.92
C ALA A 502 21.74 8.27 8.30
N LEU A 503 21.72 9.28 9.18
CA LEU A 503 22.95 9.90 9.67
C LEU A 503 23.75 8.95 10.56
N TYR A 504 23.07 8.16 11.40
CA TYR A 504 23.72 7.12 12.20
C TYR A 504 24.48 6.12 11.33
N LEU A 505 23.85 5.61 10.27
CA LEU A 505 24.50 4.69 9.32
C LEU A 505 25.68 5.34 8.59
N LYS A 506 25.58 6.63 8.23
CA LYS A 506 26.69 7.34 7.60
C LYS A 506 27.89 7.49 8.53
N GLU A 507 27.66 7.73 9.82
CA GLU A 507 28.72 7.91 10.82
C GLU A 507 29.37 6.58 11.23
N HIS A 508 28.57 5.55 11.51
CA HIS A 508 29.04 4.29 12.09
C HIS A 508 29.30 3.19 11.04
N GLY A 509 28.85 3.41 9.80
CA GLY A 509 28.90 2.43 8.72
C GLY A 509 27.98 1.22 8.95
N THR A 510 28.00 0.30 7.99
CA THR A 510 27.21 -0.95 8.06
C THR A 510 27.88 -2.07 8.84
N LYS A 511 29.12 -1.85 9.32
CA LYS A 511 29.88 -2.85 10.10
C LYS A 511 29.22 -3.22 11.42
N SER A 512 28.47 -2.31 12.02
CA SER A 512 27.65 -2.61 13.22
C SER A 512 26.53 -3.60 12.94
N PHE A 513 26.20 -3.83 11.66
CA PHE A 513 25.23 -4.79 11.16
C PHE A 513 25.89 -5.95 10.38
N ALA A 514 27.18 -6.26 10.53
CA ALA A 514 27.83 -7.28 9.71
C ALA A 514 27.49 -8.74 10.10
N ASP A 515 27.62 -9.64 9.11
CA ASP A 515 27.49 -11.10 9.08
C ASP A 515 26.11 -11.74 8.86
N PHE A 516 25.56 -11.58 7.64
CA PHE A 516 24.75 -12.61 6.97
C PHE A 516 24.81 -12.40 5.43
N LYS A 517 24.92 -13.48 4.64
CA LYS A 517 25.01 -13.40 3.16
C LYS A 517 23.64 -13.63 2.52
N ILE A 518 23.25 -12.73 1.63
CA ILE A 518 22.05 -12.81 0.76
C ILE A 518 22.15 -14.04 -0.13
N THR A 519 21.06 -14.79 -0.25
CA THR A 519 21.02 -16.06 -1.03
C THR A 519 20.33 -15.92 -2.40
N GLY A 520 19.90 -14.71 -2.77
CA GLY A 520 19.51 -14.31 -4.12
C GLY A 520 18.01 -14.38 -4.39
N TRP A 521 17.26 -15.19 -3.64
CA TRP A 521 15.79 -15.29 -3.76
C TRP A 521 15.09 -14.00 -3.29
N GLU A 522 15.72 -13.24 -2.41
CA GLU A 522 15.18 -11.99 -1.88
C GLU A 522 15.06 -10.93 -2.97
N THR A 523 16.05 -10.87 -3.86
CA THR A 523 16.05 -9.98 -5.04
C THR A 523 14.91 -10.33 -5.99
N GLU A 524 14.58 -11.62 -6.11
CA GLU A 524 13.46 -12.11 -6.93
C GLU A 524 12.11 -11.69 -6.34
N LEU A 525 11.93 -11.80 -5.02
CA LEU A 525 10.73 -11.28 -4.33
C LEU A 525 10.61 -9.76 -4.44
N MET A 526 11.71 -9.03 -4.39
CA MET A 526 11.67 -7.57 -4.46
C MET A 526 11.27 -7.06 -5.85
N ASN A 527 11.24 -7.89 -6.90
CA ASN A 527 10.81 -7.53 -8.25
C ASN A 527 9.28 -7.47 -8.39
N LEU A 528 8.74 -6.27 -8.20
CA LEU A 528 7.31 -5.96 -8.21
C LEU A 528 6.53 -6.42 -9.46
N HIS A 529 7.17 -6.54 -10.62
CA HIS A 529 6.53 -7.01 -11.86
C HIS A 529 5.91 -8.40 -11.73
N ARG A 530 6.38 -9.22 -10.78
CA ARG A 530 5.81 -10.54 -10.46
C ARG A 530 4.75 -10.47 -9.36
N ILE A 531 4.94 -9.67 -8.30
CA ILE A 531 3.98 -9.54 -7.19
C ILE A 531 2.61 -8.99 -7.65
N VAL A 532 2.58 -8.16 -8.71
CA VAL A 532 1.34 -7.58 -9.26
C VAL A 532 0.55 -8.57 -10.13
N ARG A 533 1.13 -9.72 -10.50
CA ARG A 533 0.46 -10.80 -11.23
C ARG A 533 0.34 -11.98 -10.27
N ASN A 534 -0.87 -12.30 -9.82
CA ASN A 534 -1.16 -13.52 -9.04
C ASN A 534 -0.87 -14.80 -9.85
N GLU A 535 0.40 -15.09 -10.11
CA GLU A 535 0.89 -16.37 -10.61
C GLU A 535 1.84 -16.90 -9.53
N VAL A 536 1.24 -17.38 -8.44
CA VAL A 536 1.90 -18.34 -7.55
C VAL A 536 1.67 -19.69 -8.21
N ASN A 537 2.73 -20.25 -8.81
CA ASN A 537 2.84 -21.68 -9.03
C ASN A 537 3.58 -22.29 -7.83
#